data_AF-A0A7W1TSX6-F1
#
_entry.id   AF-A0A7W1TSX6-F1
#
_cell.length_a   1.000
_cell.length_b   1.000
_cell.length_c   1.000
_cell.angle_alpha   90.00
_cell.angle_beta   90.00
_cell.angle_gamma   90.00
#
_symmetry.space_group_name_H-M   'P 1'
#
loop_
_entity.id
_entity.type
_entity.pdbx_description
1 polymer ?
#
loop_
_entity_poly.entity_id
_entity_poly.type
_entity_poly.pdbx_seq_one_letter_code
_entity_poly.pdbx_strand_id
1 'polypeptide(L)'
;MTDSPVRIAPVRRVELGTAPRADSDLVAVEEPLVLEIEHGPAHARARLNAGVILRTPGRDEDLVRGLLHAEGFLGGRAITSFAHPSAGHIRAHLSGDALDAHRAGRVLVRASACGLCGRDAIDDLAAIAGAPLPGGSPIDAAVLTGLPAALRARQAAFNETGGLHAAAFFDASGACLSSAEDVGRHNAVDKLVGAWRASPASPASPAVLLVSGRAAFEIAHKAVMARVPVLASVGAPSSLAVETARAFNLTLVGFLRDERFNIYSGFDRIV
;
A
#
# COMPACT_ATOMS: atom_id res chain seq x y z
N MET A 1 -22.59 -9.86 5.18
CA MET A 1 -22.16 -8.65 4.46
C MET A 1 -21.57 -9.11 3.14
N THR A 2 -21.97 -8.51 2.03
CA THR A 2 -21.35 -8.80 0.73
C THR A 2 -19.97 -8.13 0.70
N ASP A 3 -18.94 -8.83 0.23
CA ASP A 3 -17.59 -8.28 -0.01
C ASP A 3 -17.55 -7.28 -1.19
N SER A 4 -18.68 -6.63 -1.48
CA SER A 4 -18.76 -5.62 -2.53
C SER A 4 -17.94 -4.39 -2.14
N PRO A 5 -17.04 -3.91 -3.01
CA PRO A 5 -16.28 -2.68 -2.76
C PRO A 5 -17.14 -1.41 -2.91
N VAL A 6 -18.39 -1.55 -3.38
CA VAL A 6 -19.32 -0.46 -3.63
C VAL A 6 -20.69 -0.69 -2.98
N ARG A 7 -21.38 0.39 -2.63
CA ARG A 7 -22.76 0.39 -2.10
C ARG A 7 -23.59 1.50 -2.75
N ILE A 8 -24.89 1.26 -2.86
CA ILE A 8 -25.84 2.29 -3.28
C ILE A 8 -26.15 3.19 -2.08
N ALA A 9 -26.02 4.51 -2.26
CA ALA A 9 -26.43 5.52 -1.29
C ALA A 9 -27.56 6.38 -1.88
N PRO A 10 -28.63 6.68 -1.10
CA PRO A 10 -29.63 7.64 -1.53
C PRO A 10 -29.03 9.06 -1.50
N VAL A 11 -29.29 9.84 -2.56
CA VAL A 11 -28.78 11.21 -2.68
C VAL A 11 -29.88 12.17 -3.10
N ARG A 12 -29.62 13.47 -2.93
CA ARG A 12 -30.39 14.54 -3.57
C ARG A 12 -29.48 15.22 -4.58
N ARG A 13 -29.78 15.06 -5.86
CA ARG A 13 -29.02 15.70 -6.94
C ARG A 13 -29.49 17.14 -7.12
N VAL A 14 -28.54 18.07 -7.14
CA VAL A 14 -28.77 19.49 -7.36
C VAL A 14 -28.05 19.88 -8.64
N GLU A 15 -28.80 20.33 -9.63
CA GLU A 15 -28.27 20.92 -10.86
C GLU A 15 -28.72 22.39 -10.88
N LEU A 16 -27.80 23.31 -11.16
CA LEU A 16 -28.11 24.74 -11.14
C LEU A 16 -29.22 25.05 -12.16
N GLY A 17 -30.27 25.74 -11.70
CA GLY A 17 -31.44 26.07 -12.53
C GLY A 17 -32.55 25.02 -12.54
N THR A 18 -32.41 23.90 -11.83
CA THR A 18 -33.48 22.89 -11.65
C THR A 18 -33.81 22.68 -10.17
N ALA A 19 -34.99 22.12 -9.88
CA ALA A 19 -35.35 21.73 -8.52
C ALA A 19 -34.54 20.49 -8.09
N PRO A 20 -34.04 20.42 -6.84
CA PRO A 20 -33.35 19.23 -6.34
C PRO A 20 -34.21 17.97 -6.49
N ARG A 21 -33.63 16.88 -7.00
CA ARG A 21 -34.33 15.60 -7.21
C ARG A 21 -33.76 14.48 -6.34
N ALA A 22 -34.62 13.58 -5.87
CA ALA A 22 -34.17 12.33 -5.24
C ALA A 22 -33.52 11.42 -6.30
N ASP A 23 -32.42 10.79 -5.93
CA ASP A 23 -31.64 9.90 -6.80
C ASP A 23 -30.85 8.89 -5.96
N SER A 24 -30.05 8.05 -6.61
CA SER A 24 -29.06 7.20 -5.96
C SER A 24 -27.69 7.37 -6.58
N ASP A 25 -26.65 7.10 -5.80
CA ASP A 25 -25.27 7.08 -6.28
C ASP A 25 -24.51 5.85 -5.75
N LEU A 26 -23.42 5.48 -6.41
CA LEU A 26 -22.53 4.42 -5.94
C LEU A 26 -21.40 5.03 -5.13
N VAL A 27 -21.23 4.53 -3.91
CA VAL A 27 -20.17 4.97 -2.98
C VAL A 27 -19.22 3.83 -2.68
N ALA A 28 -17.94 4.15 -2.52
CA ALA A 28 -16.94 3.23 -2.05
C ALA A 28 -17.30 2.75 -0.63
N VAL A 29 -17.13 1.46 -0.37
CA VAL A 29 -17.30 0.89 0.97
C VAL A 29 -16.05 1.13 1.79
N GLU A 30 -16.25 1.74 2.96
CA GLU A 30 -15.25 1.89 4.02
C GLU A 30 -15.78 1.22 5.28
N GLU A 31 -14.99 0.29 5.82
CA GLU A 31 -15.40 -0.52 6.96
C GLU A 31 -14.20 -0.87 7.84
N PRO A 32 -14.40 -1.07 9.15
CA PRO A 32 -13.32 -1.44 10.07
C PRO A 32 -12.89 -2.91 9.91
N LEU A 33 -11.59 -3.13 10.03
CA LEU A 33 -10.94 -4.42 10.19
C LEU A 33 -10.17 -4.43 11.49
N VAL A 34 -10.63 -5.22 12.47
CA VAL A 34 -9.86 -5.52 13.68
C VAL A 34 -8.74 -6.50 13.31
N LEU A 35 -7.50 -6.16 13.64
CA LEU A 35 -6.34 -7.02 13.44
C LEU A 35 -5.82 -7.55 14.77
N GLU A 36 -5.82 -8.88 14.90
CA GLU A 36 -5.09 -9.59 15.94
C GLU A 36 -3.88 -10.33 15.35
N ILE A 37 -2.82 -10.43 16.14
CA ILE A 37 -1.63 -11.20 15.80
C ILE A 37 -1.43 -12.26 16.87
N GLU A 38 -1.37 -13.51 16.45
CA GLU A 38 -1.06 -14.63 17.32
C GLU A 38 0.36 -15.12 17.05
N HIS A 39 1.16 -15.23 18.11
CA HIS A 39 2.59 -15.55 18.04
C HIS A 39 3.04 -16.41 19.21
N GLY A 40 4.27 -16.91 19.17
CA GLY A 40 4.81 -17.82 20.17
C GLY A 40 4.65 -19.30 19.80
N PRO A 41 5.29 -20.19 20.58
CA PRO A 41 5.29 -21.62 20.30
C PRO A 41 3.88 -22.20 20.44
N ALA A 42 3.62 -23.34 19.78
CA ALA A 42 2.30 -23.95 19.72
C ALA A 42 1.65 -24.20 21.10
N HIS A 43 2.46 -24.46 22.13
CA HIS A 43 2.00 -24.73 23.50
C HIS A 43 1.82 -23.46 24.37
N ALA A 44 2.24 -22.28 23.88
CA ALA A 44 2.16 -21.02 24.63
C ALA A 44 1.94 -19.83 23.67
N ARG A 45 0.84 -19.88 22.91
CA ARG A 45 0.46 -18.83 21.96
C ARG A 45 -0.04 -17.59 22.70
N ALA A 46 0.56 -16.45 22.41
CA ALA A 46 0.12 -15.14 22.88
C ALA A 46 -0.64 -14.40 21.76
N ARG A 47 -1.54 -13.49 22.15
CA ARG A 47 -2.31 -12.65 21.24
C ARG A 47 -2.02 -11.18 21.49
N LEU A 48 -1.81 -10.46 20.41
CA LEU A 48 -1.62 -9.02 20.39
C LEU A 48 -2.76 -8.39 19.58
N ASN A 49 -3.46 -7.41 20.16
CA ASN A 49 -4.35 -6.55 19.40
C ASN A 49 -3.51 -5.48 18.70
N ALA A 50 -3.44 -5.56 17.37
CA ALA A 50 -2.59 -4.69 16.55
C ALA A 50 -3.30 -3.39 16.12
N GLY A 51 -4.62 -3.31 16.28
CA GLY A 51 -5.43 -2.12 15.99
C GLY A 51 -6.58 -2.36 15.02
N VAL A 52 -7.17 -1.26 14.54
CA VAL A 52 -8.32 -1.24 13.63
C VAL A 52 -7.99 -0.45 12.38
N ILE A 53 -8.17 -1.06 11.20
CA ILE A 53 -7.91 -0.43 9.90
C ILE A 53 -9.25 -0.16 9.21
N LEU A 54 -9.48 1.07 8.76
CA LEU A 54 -10.59 1.36 7.83
C LEU A 54 -10.15 1.00 6.42
N ARG A 55 -10.90 0.13 5.74
CA ARG A 55 -10.53 -0.40 4.42
C ARG A 55 -11.76 -0.70 3.55
N THR A 56 -11.51 -0.93 2.27
CA THR A 56 -12.50 -1.53 1.36
C THR A 56 -12.43 -3.07 1.48
N PRO A 57 -13.55 -3.79 1.73
CA PRO A 57 -13.53 -5.24 1.99
C PRO A 57 -13.08 -6.09 0.79
N GLY A 58 -12.82 -7.38 1.03
CA GLY A 58 -12.58 -8.41 -0.01
C GLY A 58 -11.13 -8.89 -0.19
N ARG A 59 -10.13 -8.23 0.42
CA ARG A 59 -8.70 -8.61 0.34
C ARG A 59 -7.96 -8.39 1.66
N ASP A 60 -8.60 -8.77 2.76
CA ASP A 60 -8.11 -8.47 4.12
C ASP A 60 -6.80 -9.24 4.44
N GLU A 61 -6.65 -10.47 3.95
CA GLU A 61 -5.40 -11.25 4.12
C GLU A 61 -4.19 -10.61 3.41
N ASP A 62 -4.41 -10.12 2.18
CA ASP A 62 -3.40 -9.36 1.43
C ASP A 62 -3.04 -8.08 2.17
N LEU A 63 -4.05 -7.31 2.62
CA LEU A 63 -3.84 -6.09 3.39
C LEU A 63 -2.97 -6.34 4.62
N VAL A 64 -3.30 -7.35 5.42
CA VAL A 64 -2.54 -7.68 6.64
C VAL A 64 -1.13 -8.16 6.31
N ARG A 65 -0.97 -9.00 5.27
CA ARG A 65 0.35 -9.48 4.85
C ARG A 65 1.26 -8.32 4.43
N GLY A 66 0.73 -7.39 3.64
CA GLY A 66 1.47 -6.19 3.22
C GLY A 66 1.80 -5.28 4.39
N LEU A 67 0.84 -5.02 5.27
CA LEU A 67 1.04 -4.18 6.46
C LEU A 67 2.12 -4.75 7.37
N LEU A 68 2.03 -6.03 7.75
CA LEU A 68 3.03 -6.66 8.63
C LEU A 68 4.42 -6.72 8.00
N HIS A 69 4.48 -6.84 6.66
CA HIS A 69 5.74 -6.77 5.91
C HIS A 69 6.32 -5.35 5.93
N ALA A 70 5.50 -4.35 5.59
CA ALA A 70 5.90 -2.95 5.55
C ALA A 70 6.40 -2.45 6.90
N GLU A 71 5.71 -2.77 7.99
CA GLU A 71 6.11 -2.34 9.34
C GLU A 71 7.32 -3.11 9.89
N GLY A 72 7.93 -3.98 9.07
CA GLY A 72 9.03 -4.85 9.48
C GLY A 72 8.63 -5.86 10.55
N PHE A 73 7.34 -6.04 10.83
CA PHE A 73 6.79 -6.74 11.99
C PHE A 73 7.01 -8.26 11.95
N LEU A 74 7.25 -8.81 10.77
CA LEU A 74 7.55 -10.22 10.60
C LEU A 74 8.95 -10.59 11.15
N GLY A 75 9.96 -9.74 10.97
CA GLY A 75 11.31 -9.99 11.51
C GLY A 75 11.86 -11.38 11.16
N GLY A 76 11.65 -11.82 9.91
CA GLY A 76 12.03 -13.16 9.43
C GLY A 76 10.99 -14.27 9.65
N ARG A 77 9.91 -14.02 10.41
CA ARG A 77 8.80 -14.97 10.61
C ARG A 77 7.91 -15.03 9.36
N ALA A 78 7.24 -16.16 9.17
CA ALA A 78 6.19 -16.33 8.18
C ALA A 78 4.81 -16.16 8.82
N ILE A 79 3.84 -15.69 8.04
CA ILE A 79 2.42 -15.85 8.36
C ILE A 79 2.02 -17.24 7.89
N THR A 80 1.66 -18.12 8.82
CA THR A 80 1.32 -19.51 8.54
C THR A 80 -0.14 -19.69 8.10
N SER A 81 -1.03 -18.86 8.64
CA SER A 81 -2.46 -18.89 8.34
C SER A 81 -3.14 -17.60 8.79
N PHE A 82 -4.37 -17.40 8.31
CA PHE A 82 -5.29 -16.41 8.83
C PHE A 82 -6.54 -17.10 9.40
N ALA A 83 -7.08 -16.53 10.47
CA ALA A 83 -8.40 -16.87 10.98
C ALA A 83 -9.30 -15.64 10.90
N HIS A 84 -10.60 -15.86 10.74
CA HIS A 84 -11.62 -14.81 10.66
C HIS A 84 -12.65 -15.03 11.78
N PRO A 85 -12.38 -14.58 13.02
CA PRO A 85 -13.25 -14.87 14.17
C PRO A 85 -14.68 -14.32 14.03
N SER A 86 -14.83 -13.23 13.29
CA SER A 86 -16.10 -12.60 12.95
C SER A 86 -15.96 -11.75 11.70
N ALA A 87 -17.07 -11.27 11.13
CA ALA A 87 -17.02 -10.27 10.06
C ALA A 87 -16.24 -9.02 10.53
N GLY A 88 -15.32 -8.52 9.69
CA GLY A 88 -14.47 -7.38 10.02
C GLY A 88 -13.40 -7.66 11.09
N HIS A 89 -13.08 -8.94 11.35
CA HIS A 89 -12.01 -9.32 12.27
C HIS A 89 -11.13 -10.38 11.62
N ILE A 90 -9.84 -10.09 11.53
CA ILE A 90 -8.82 -11.00 11.03
C ILE A 90 -7.74 -11.22 12.08
N ARG A 91 -7.29 -12.47 12.20
CA ARG A 91 -6.17 -12.88 13.03
C ARG A 91 -5.08 -13.49 12.18
N ALA A 92 -3.88 -12.91 12.21
CA ALA A 92 -2.69 -13.46 11.57
C ALA A 92 -1.94 -14.39 12.53
N HIS A 93 -1.65 -15.62 12.10
CA HIS A 93 -0.83 -16.55 12.86
C HIS A 93 0.61 -16.49 12.37
N LEU A 94 1.54 -16.08 13.25
CA LEU A 94 2.97 -16.03 12.93
C LEU A 94 3.69 -17.31 13.37
N SER A 95 4.69 -17.71 12.59
CA SER A 95 5.61 -18.80 12.94
C SER A 95 6.63 -18.37 14.00
N GLY A 96 7.23 -19.35 14.66
CA GLY A 96 8.38 -19.16 15.55
C GLY A 96 8.04 -18.66 16.96
N ASP A 97 9.05 -18.12 17.63
CA ASP A 97 8.96 -17.71 19.02
C ASP A 97 8.14 -16.43 19.22
N ALA A 98 7.90 -16.12 20.50
CA ALA A 98 7.19 -14.93 20.89
C ALA A 98 7.82 -13.66 20.29
N LEU A 99 7.00 -12.66 20.04
CA LEU A 99 7.48 -11.35 19.63
C LEU A 99 8.33 -10.75 20.74
N ASP A 100 9.37 -10.01 20.35
CA ASP A 100 10.14 -9.20 21.29
C ASP A 100 9.26 -8.09 21.90
N ALA A 101 9.67 -7.57 23.06
CA ALA A 101 8.92 -6.55 23.78
C ALA A 101 8.69 -5.28 22.95
N HIS A 102 9.61 -4.96 22.05
CA HIS A 102 9.52 -3.79 21.18
C HIS A 102 8.41 -3.95 20.13
N ARG A 103 8.23 -5.13 19.55
CA ARG A 103 7.12 -5.46 18.64
C ARG A 103 5.81 -5.65 19.40
N ALA A 104 5.84 -6.31 20.56
CA ALA A 104 4.65 -6.53 21.38
C ALA A 104 4.06 -5.23 21.94
N GLY A 105 4.89 -4.20 22.16
CA GLY A 105 4.46 -2.86 22.58
C GLY A 105 4.04 -1.92 21.45
N ARG A 106 4.18 -2.33 20.17
CA ARG A 106 3.83 -1.49 19.02
C ARG A 106 2.35 -1.62 18.69
N VAL A 107 1.65 -0.48 18.65
CA VAL A 107 0.40 -0.35 17.92
C VAL A 107 0.77 -0.18 16.44
N LEU A 108 0.46 -1.20 15.63
CA LEU A 108 0.79 -1.25 14.20
C LEU A 108 -0.05 -0.26 13.40
N VAL A 109 -1.32 -0.13 13.76
CA VAL A 109 -2.20 0.86 13.14
C VAL A 109 -2.01 2.19 13.83
N ARG A 110 -0.96 2.92 13.44
CA ARG A 110 -0.74 4.28 13.92
C ARG A 110 -1.73 5.23 13.24
N ALA A 111 -2.46 6.00 14.03
CA ALA A 111 -3.09 7.22 13.52
C ALA A 111 -1.98 8.17 13.05
N SER A 112 -2.10 8.68 11.82
CA SER A 112 -1.13 9.49 11.07
C SER A 112 -0.80 10.89 11.69
N ALA A 113 -0.93 11.06 13.01
CA ALA A 113 -1.00 12.37 13.66
C ALA A 113 0.18 12.73 14.58
N CYS A 114 1.04 11.77 14.95
CA CYS A 114 2.18 12.08 15.81
C CYS A 114 3.39 12.38 14.93
N GLY A 115 3.64 13.65 14.65
CA GLY A 115 4.78 14.16 13.87
C GLY A 115 6.13 13.75 14.46
N LEU A 116 6.50 12.49 14.25
CA LEU A 116 7.87 12.00 14.37
C LEU A 116 8.75 12.93 13.56
N CYS A 117 9.86 13.37 14.15
CA CYS A 117 10.80 14.17 13.38
C CYS A 117 11.31 13.32 12.20
N GLY A 118 11.36 13.90 11.01
CA GLY A 118 11.57 13.11 9.78
C GLY A 118 12.86 12.28 9.76
N ARG A 119 13.89 12.68 10.51
CA ARG A 119 15.15 11.93 10.64
C ARG A 119 14.99 10.62 11.40
N ASP A 120 14.33 10.65 12.56
CA ASP A 120 14.06 9.42 13.33
C ASP A 120 13.30 8.39 12.50
N ALA A 121 12.38 8.85 11.63
CA ALA A 121 11.61 7.97 10.76
C ALA A 121 12.47 7.29 9.66
N ILE A 122 13.46 7.99 9.11
CA ILE A 122 14.40 7.43 8.12
C ILE A 122 15.37 6.46 8.79
N ASP A 123 15.87 6.81 9.99
CA ASP A 123 16.79 5.95 10.75
C ASP A 123 16.08 4.67 11.22
N ASP A 124 14.83 4.77 11.68
CA ASP A 124 13.97 3.63 12.01
C ASP A 124 13.77 2.72 10.78
N LEU A 125 13.53 3.31 9.61
CA LEU A 125 13.42 2.56 8.36
C LEU A 125 14.76 1.87 8.01
N ALA A 126 15.89 2.53 8.21
CA ALA A 126 17.21 1.96 7.91
C ALA A 126 17.50 0.74 8.79
N ALA A 127 17.10 0.80 10.06
CA ALA A 127 17.23 -0.30 11.01
C ALA A 127 16.45 -1.56 10.60
N ILE A 128 15.33 -1.42 9.88
CA ILE A 128 14.48 -2.55 9.46
C ILE A 128 14.68 -2.98 8.00
N ALA A 129 14.92 -2.04 7.09
CA ALA A 129 15.07 -2.31 5.65
C ALA A 129 16.48 -2.80 5.30
N GLY A 130 17.47 -2.45 6.12
CA GLY A 130 18.88 -2.76 5.88
C GLY A 130 19.49 -1.86 4.81
N ALA A 131 20.26 -2.45 3.89
CA ALA A 131 21.01 -1.70 2.89
C ALA A 131 20.09 -0.98 1.87
N PRO A 132 20.53 0.18 1.32
CA PRO A 132 19.85 0.86 0.22
C PRO A 132 19.53 -0.08 -0.96
N LEU A 133 18.53 0.31 -1.74
CA LEU A 133 18.13 -0.46 -2.91
C LEU A 133 19.28 -0.52 -3.93
N PRO A 134 19.53 -1.68 -4.56
CA PRO A 134 20.56 -1.81 -5.55
C PRO A 134 20.26 -0.92 -6.75
N GLY A 135 21.28 -0.68 -7.57
CA GLY A 135 21.07 -0.23 -8.94
C GLY A 135 20.03 -1.13 -9.64
N GLY A 136 19.26 -0.54 -10.55
CA GLY A 136 18.28 -1.26 -11.35
C GLY A 136 18.56 -1.06 -12.83
N SER A 137 17.92 -1.88 -13.67
CA SER A 137 17.91 -1.63 -15.10
C SER A 137 17.30 -0.25 -15.38
N PRO A 138 17.82 0.48 -16.39
CA PRO A 138 17.20 1.71 -16.85
C PRO A 138 15.74 1.47 -17.25
N ILE A 139 14.89 2.47 -16.99
CA ILE A 139 13.49 2.49 -17.41
C ILE A 139 13.33 3.63 -18.40
N ASP A 140 12.83 3.32 -19.58
CA ASP A 140 12.51 4.31 -20.62
C ASP A 140 11.39 5.25 -20.11
N ALA A 141 11.60 6.56 -20.27
CA ALA A 141 10.60 7.56 -19.94
C ALA A 141 9.22 7.30 -20.59
N ALA A 142 9.19 6.78 -21.81
CA ALA A 142 7.97 6.42 -22.53
C ALA A 142 7.23 5.23 -21.89
N VAL A 143 7.95 4.32 -21.23
CA VAL A 143 7.30 3.27 -20.43
C VAL A 143 6.55 3.88 -19.26
N LEU A 144 7.16 4.85 -18.56
CA LEU A 144 6.53 5.51 -17.40
C LEU A 144 5.23 6.23 -17.76
N THR A 145 5.20 6.96 -18.88
CA THR A 145 4.02 7.74 -19.29
C THR A 145 2.81 6.87 -19.62
N GLY A 146 3.01 5.60 -20.01
CA GLY A 146 1.93 4.63 -20.23
C GLY A 146 1.32 4.03 -18.96
N LEU A 147 2.03 4.06 -17.82
CA LEU A 147 1.62 3.35 -16.61
C LEU A 147 0.32 3.87 -15.98
N PRO A 148 0.04 5.19 -15.90
CA PRO A 148 -1.22 5.69 -15.34
C PRO A 148 -2.46 5.17 -16.08
N ALA A 149 -2.41 5.10 -17.41
CA ALA A 149 -3.49 4.54 -18.22
C ALA A 149 -3.66 3.04 -17.97
N ALA A 150 -2.54 2.30 -17.89
CA ALA A 150 -2.54 0.87 -17.58
C ALA A 150 -3.08 0.56 -16.18
N LEU A 151 -2.79 1.42 -15.18
CA LEU A 151 -3.37 1.35 -13.85
C LEU A 151 -4.87 1.65 -13.91
N ARG A 152 -5.27 2.73 -14.59
CA ARG A 152 -6.67 3.17 -14.68
C ARG A 152 -7.59 2.09 -15.25
N ALA A 153 -7.12 1.35 -16.26
CA ALA A 153 -7.85 0.24 -16.86
C ALA A 153 -8.17 -0.90 -15.87
N ARG A 154 -7.50 -0.95 -14.70
CA ARG A 154 -7.66 -1.97 -13.65
C ARG A 154 -8.37 -1.46 -12.39
N GLN A 155 -8.94 -0.26 -12.44
CA GLN A 155 -9.62 0.37 -11.32
C GLN A 155 -11.15 0.28 -11.44
N ALA A 156 -11.69 -0.94 -11.37
CA ALA A 156 -13.12 -1.17 -11.59
C ALA A 156 -13.98 -0.41 -10.56
N ALA A 157 -13.65 -0.52 -9.28
CA ALA A 157 -14.45 0.10 -8.22
C ALA A 157 -14.25 1.62 -8.17
N PHE A 158 -13.06 2.13 -8.54
CA PHE A 158 -12.90 3.57 -8.80
C PHE A 158 -13.79 4.06 -9.95
N ASN A 159 -13.87 3.31 -11.06
CA ASN A 159 -14.65 3.76 -12.22
C ASN A 159 -16.14 3.91 -11.89
N GLU A 160 -16.64 3.17 -10.90
CA GLU A 160 -18.00 3.27 -10.42
C GLU A 160 -18.23 4.40 -9.41
N THR A 161 -17.23 4.71 -8.56
CA THR A 161 -17.45 5.57 -7.37
C THR A 161 -16.60 6.83 -7.32
N GLY A 162 -15.46 6.85 -8.02
CA GLY A 162 -14.40 7.85 -7.86
C GLY A 162 -13.72 7.88 -6.48
N GLY A 163 -14.10 6.98 -5.57
CA GLY A 163 -13.80 7.09 -4.13
C GLY A 163 -12.63 6.24 -3.64
N LEU A 164 -11.85 5.64 -4.53
CA LEU A 164 -10.76 4.71 -4.16
C LEU A 164 -9.38 5.22 -4.58
N HIS A 165 -8.35 4.72 -3.91
CA HIS A 165 -6.98 4.76 -4.39
C HIS A 165 -6.59 3.42 -4.99
N ALA A 166 -5.54 3.44 -5.80
CA ALA A 166 -4.99 2.24 -6.40
C ALA A 166 -3.46 2.25 -6.39
N ALA A 167 -2.89 1.06 -6.33
CA ALA A 167 -1.47 0.81 -6.49
C ALA A 167 -1.24 -0.36 -7.46
N ALA A 168 -0.16 -0.33 -8.23
CA ALA A 168 0.24 -1.45 -9.07
C ALA A 168 1.75 -1.62 -9.17
N PHE A 169 2.15 -2.87 -9.36
CA PHE A 169 3.50 -3.24 -9.76
C PHE A 169 3.58 -3.41 -11.27
N PHE A 170 4.66 -2.89 -11.84
CA PHE A 170 5.00 -3.06 -13.24
C PHE A 170 6.43 -3.61 -13.38
N ASP A 171 6.68 -4.37 -14.44
CA ASP A 171 8.04 -4.68 -14.86
C ASP A 171 8.66 -3.52 -15.66
N ALA A 172 9.92 -3.68 -16.08
CA ALA A 172 10.66 -2.67 -16.83
C ALA A 172 10.09 -2.42 -18.24
N SER A 173 9.25 -3.32 -18.78
CA SER A 173 8.57 -3.13 -20.06
C SER A 173 7.24 -2.35 -19.94
N GLY A 174 6.78 -2.11 -18.71
CA GLY A 174 5.49 -1.50 -18.44
C GLY A 174 4.32 -2.49 -18.38
N ALA A 175 4.60 -3.80 -18.35
CA ALA A 175 3.55 -4.78 -18.12
C ALA A 175 3.12 -4.76 -16.66
N CYS A 176 1.82 -4.65 -16.42
CA CYS A 176 1.26 -4.66 -15.07
C CYS A 176 1.31 -6.09 -14.51
N LEU A 177 2.04 -6.26 -13.41
CA LEU A 177 2.25 -7.54 -12.73
C LEU A 177 1.14 -7.82 -11.70
N SER A 178 0.71 -6.79 -10.97
CA SER A 178 -0.35 -6.89 -9.97
C SER A 178 -0.92 -5.50 -9.66
N SER A 179 -2.18 -5.42 -9.22
CA SER A 179 -2.83 -4.18 -8.79
C SER A 179 -3.78 -4.41 -7.62
N ALA A 180 -4.04 -3.35 -6.85
CA ALA A 180 -5.02 -3.36 -5.78
C ALA A 180 -5.68 -1.98 -5.61
N GLU A 181 -6.94 -1.98 -5.17
CA GLU A 181 -7.72 -0.79 -4.82
C GLU A 181 -8.09 -0.79 -3.33
N ASP A 182 -8.16 0.41 -2.74
CA ASP A 182 -8.69 0.63 -1.40
C ASP A 182 -9.05 2.11 -1.19
N VAL A 183 -10.01 2.41 -0.31
CA VAL A 183 -10.33 3.79 0.10
C VAL A 183 -9.11 4.51 0.71
N GLY A 184 -8.22 3.76 1.38
CA GLY A 184 -6.95 4.25 1.89
C GLY A 184 -5.79 4.00 0.92
N ARG A 185 -5.06 5.05 0.52
CA ARG A 185 -3.86 4.90 -0.34
C ARG A 185 -2.79 3.95 0.22
N HIS A 186 -2.63 3.90 1.55
CA HIS A 186 -1.66 3.03 2.20
C HIS A 186 -2.10 1.56 2.10
N ASN A 187 -3.39 1.31 2.37
CA ASN A 187 -4.00 -0.01 2.27
C ASN A 187 -3.96 -0.56 0.84
N ALA A 188 -4.09 0.30 -0.18
CA ALA A 188 -3.94 -0.11 -1.57
C ALA A 188 -2.53 -0.67 -1.84
N VAL A 189 -1.49 -0.03 -1.31
CA VAL A 189 -0.10 -0.53 -1.39
C VAL A 189 0.07 -1.80 -0.56
N ASP A 190 -0.49 -1.86 0.65
CA ASP A 190 -0.39 -3.05 1.50
C ASP A 190 -1.07 -4.27 0.86
N LYS A 191 -2.29 -4.11 0.31
CA LYS A 191 -2.95 -5.17 -0.46
C LYS A 191 -2.12 -5.62 -1.66
N LEU A 192 -1.54 -4.69 -2.41
CA LEU A 192 -0.67 -5.01 -3.54
C LEU A 192 0.55 -5.83 -3.10
N VAL A 193 1.27 -5.36 -2.08
CA VAL A 193 2.47 -6.03 -1.54
C VAL A 193 2.12 -7.40 -0.97
N GLY A 194 1.03 -7.50 -0.22
CA GLY A 194 0.57 -8.77 0.34
C GLY A 194 0.25 -9.79 -0.74
N ALA A 195 -0.53 -9.40 -1.75
CA ALA A 195 -0.88 -10.28 -2.85
C ALA A 195 0.35 -10.76 -3.62
N TRP A 196 1.29 -9.85 -3.87
CA TRP A 196 2.56 -10.18 -4.51
C TRP A 196 3.35 -11.22 -3.70
N ARG A 197 3.45 -11.04 -2.39
CA ARG A 197 4.17 -11.96 -1.50
C ARG A 197 3.46 -13.30 -1.30
N ALA A 198 2.14 -13.34 -1.48
CA ALA A 198 1.37 -14.58 -1.41
C ALA A 198 1.56 -15.45 -2.66
N SER A 199 1.98 -14.88 -3.78
CA SER A 199 2.17 -15.59 -5.04
C SER A 199 3.57 -16.23 -5.12
N PRO A 200 3.70 -17.58 -5.08
CA PRO A 200 4.98 -18.28 -5.00
C PRO A 200 5.79 -18.28 -6.32
N ALA A 201 5.33 -17.62 -7.38
CA ALA A 201 5.78 -17.93 -8.74
C ALA A 201 5.91 -16.71 -9.67
N SER A 202 6.20 -15.50 -9.18
CA SER A 202 6.42 -14.40 -10.13
C SER A 202 7.84 -14.38 -10.70
N PRO A 203 8.03 -14.62 -12.01
CA PRO A 203 9.35 -14.74 -12.62
C PRO A 203 10.07 -13.38 -12.77
N ALA A 204 9.33 -12.27 -12.69
CA ALA A 204 9.86 -10.92 -12.80
C ALA A 204 9.74 -10.19 -11.46
N SER A 205 10.84 -9.60 -10.98
CA SER A 205 10.78 -8.68 -9.85
C SER A 205 10.12 -7.36 -10.29
N PRO A 206 9.27 -6.74 -9.46
CA PRO A 206 8.64 -5.48 -9.82
C PRO A 206 9.70 -4.40 -9.97
N ALA A 207 9.69 -3.72 -11.12
CA ALA A 207 10.60 -2.60 -11.41
C ALA A 207 10.02 -1.28 -10.93
N VAL A 208 8.70 -1.11 -11.06
CA VAL A 208 7.99 0.13 -10.70
C VAL A 208 6.80 -0.18 -9.79
N LEU A 209 6.70 0.57 -8.70
CA LEU A 209 5.48 0.74 -7.92
C LEU A 209 4.83 2.06 -8.35
N LEU A 210 3.64 1.99 -8.94
CA LEU A 210 2.83 3.17 -9.24
C LEU A 210 1.71 3.31 -8.21
N VAL A 211 1.50 4.51 -7.69
CA VAL A 211 0.33 4.86 -6.87
C VAL A 211 -0.51 5.97 -7.51
N SER A 212 -1.83 5.86 -7.43
CA SER A 212 -2.75 6.89 -7.95
C SER A 212 -2.82 8.16 -7.10
N GLY A 213 -2.33 8.09 -5.85
CA GLY A 213 -2.32 9.20 -4.90
C GLY A 213 -0.99 9.98 -4.85
N ARG A 214 -0.77 10.65 -3.72
CA ARG A 214 0.48 11.34 -3.37
C ARG A 214 1.52 10.35 -2.82
N ALA A 215 2.80 10.60 -3.08
CA ALA A 215 3.90 9.87 -2.46
C ALA A 215 4.33 10.57 -1.15
N ALA A 216 3.70 10.18 -0.04
CA ALA A 216 4.15 10.55 1.30
C ALA A 216 5.27 9.62 1.80
N PHE A 217 5.86 9.92 2.97
CA PHE A 217 6.92 9.12 3.59
C PHE A 217 6.52 7.64 3.68
N GLU A 218 5.31 7.36 4.13
CA GLU A 218 4.79 6.02 4.37
C GLU A 218 4.69 5.20 3.07
N ILE A 219 4.44 5.86 1.94
CA ILE A 219 4.43 5.20 0.62
C ILE A 219 5.86 4.89 0.17
N ALA A 220 6.80 5.83 0.36
CA ALA A 220 8.22 5.60 0.08
C ALA A 220 8.80 4.48 0.98
N HIS A 221 8.47 4.48 2.26
CA HIS A 221 8.79 3.42 3.22
C HIS A 221 8.30 2.06 2.69
N LYS A 222 7.02 1.96 2.32
CA LYS A 222 6.45 0.71 1.79
C LYS A 222 7.15 0.25 0.49
N ALA A 223 7.53 1.19 -0.39
CA ALA A 223 8.29 0.89 -1.60
C ALA A 223 9.68 0.31 -1.28
N VAL A 224 10.40 0.92 -0.32
CA VAL A 224 11.71 0.45 0.17
C VAL A 224 11.59 -0.94 0.80
N MET A 225 10.60 -1.15 1.67
CA MET A 225 10.36 -2.44 2.31
C MET A 225 9.95 -3.52 1.30
N ALA A 226 9.21 -3.16 0.25
CA ALA A 226 8.89 -4.06 -0.86
C ALA A 226 10.07 -4.30 -1.82
N ARG A 227 11.19 -3.58 -1.63
CA ARG A 227 12.40 -3.62 -2.45
C ARG A 227 12.17 -3.28 -3.94
N VAL A 228 11.28 -2.32 -4.20
CA VAL A 228 10.96 -1.87 -5.56
C VAL A 228 11.82 -0.64 -5.88
N PRO A 229 12.65 -0.65 -6.94
CA PRO A 229 13.65 0.40 -7.18
C PRO A 229 13.08 1.73 -7.67
N VAL A 230 11.85 1.73 -8.20
CA VAL A 230 11.18 2.94 -8.68
C VAL A 230 9.80 3.08 -8.02
N LEU A 231 9.57 4.23 -7.37
CA LEU A 231 8.26 4.67 -6.92
C LEU A 231 7.80 5.81 -7.82
N ALA A 232 6.69 5.59 -8.52
CA ALA A 232 6.00 6.61 -9.29
C ALA A 232 4.65 6.98 -8.64
N SER A 233 4.29 8.26 -8.67
CA SER A 233 3.00 8.72 -8.20
C SER A 233 2.34 9.70 -9.17
N VAL A 234 1.03 9.54 -9.36
CA VAL A 234 0.22 10.51 -10.11
C VAL A 234 0.20 11.86 -9.38
N GLY A 235 0.15 11.85 -8.05
CA GLY A 235 0.20 13.04 -7.20
C GLY A 235 1.61 13.54 -6.89
N ALA A 236 1.67 14.59 -6.07
CA ALA A 236 2.91 15.19 -5.57
C ALA A 236 3.60 14.32 -4.51
N PRO A 237 4.95 14.32 -4.44
CA PRO A 237 5.67 13.80 -3.29
C PRO A 237 5.73 14.81 -2.12
N SER A 238 5.97 14.34 -0.89
CA SER A 238 6.35 15.19 0.25
C SER A 238 7.87 15.36 0.36
N SER A 239 8.34 16.37 1.09
CA SER A 239 9.78 16.57 1.35
C SER A 239 10.42 15.33 2.00
N LEU A 240 9.77 14.77 3.01
CA LEU A 240 10.26 13.58 3.71
C LEU A 240 10.29 12.34 2.80
N ALA A 241 9.38 12.22 1.84
CA ALA A 241 9.44 11.16 0.83
C ALA A 241 10.66 11.32 -0.09
N VAL A 242 11.01 12.56 -0.47
CA VAL A 242 12.21 12.85 -1.27
C VAL A 242 13.48 12.52 -0.48
N GLU A 243 13.56 12.91 0.79
CA GLU A 243 14.69 12.57 1.68
C GLU A 243 14.85 11.05 1.83
N THR A 244 13.75 10.35 2.07
CA THR A 244 13.73 8.88 2.15
C THR A 244 14.19 8.26 0.85
N ALA A 245 13.69 8.75 -0.28
CA ALA A 245 14.04 8.19 -1.57
C ALA A 245 15.55 8.30 -1.85
N ARG A 246 16.17 9.42 -1.46
CA ARG A 246 17.62 9.62 -1.56
C ARG A 246 18.40 8.71 -0.62
N ALA A 247 17.96 8.57 0.63
CA ALA A 247 18.62 7.72 1.63
C ALA A 247 18.66 6.24 1.20
N PHE A 248 17.62 5.76 0.51
CA PHE A 248 17.49 4.35 0.12
C PHE A 248 17.75 4.07 -1.36
N ASN A 249 18.31 5.02 -2.12
CA ASN A 249 18.55 4.88 -3.57
C ASN A 249 17.28 4.49 -4.37
N LEU A 250 16.11 4.93 -3.89
CA LEU A 250 14.83 4.79 -4.56
C LEU A 250 14.69 5.90 -5.61
N THR A 251 14.39 5.54 -6.85
CA THR A 251 13.96 6.53 -7.84
C THR A 251 12.56 6.99 -7.50
N LEU A 252 12.38 8.30 -7.34
CA LEU A 252 11.08 8.88 -7.00
C LEU A 252 10.60 9.76 -8.14
N VAL A 253 9.49 9.35 -8.75
CA VAL A 253 8.80 10.06 -9.82
C VAL A 253 7.47 10.59 -9.29
N GLY A 254 7.23 11.88 -9.45
CA GLY A 254 5.98 12.53 -9.04
C GLY A 254 5.30 13.25 -10.20
N PHE A 255 4.02 13.57 -10.03
CA PHE A 255 3.19 14.20 -11.06
C PHE A 255 3.17 13.42 -12.38
N LEU A 256 3.24 12.08 -12.32
CA LEU A 256 3.19 11.23 -13.51
C LEU A 256 1.77 11.20 -14.06
N ARG A 257 1.52 12.06 -15.05
CA ARG A 257 0.24 12.19 -15.73
C ARG A 257 0.49 12.70 -17.14
N ASP A 258 -0.36 12.27 -18.06
CA ASP A 258 -0.19 12.58 -19.48
C ASP A 258 1.22 12.12 -19.92
N GLU A 259 2.00 12.99 -20.56
CA GLU A 259 3.37 12.72 -21.01
C GLU A 259 4.42 13.50 -20.20
N ARG A 260 4.11 13.83 -18.93
CA ARG A 260 5.01 14.60 -18.06
C ARG A 260 5.15 13.98 -16.68
N PHE A 261 6.31 14.21 -16.08
CA PHE A 261 6.61 13.84 -14.70
C PHE A 261 7.86 14.59 -14.22
N ASN A 262 8.09 14.58 -12.91
CA ASN A 262 9.31 15.09 -12.30
C ASN A 262 10.04 13.95 -11.61
N ILE A 263 11.36 13.88 -11.77
CA ILE A 263 12.23 12.96 -11.02
C ILE A 263 12.82 13.72 -9.82
N TYR A 264 12.75 13.13 -8.62
CA TYR A 264 13.21 13.76 -7.38
C TYR A 264 14.45 13.06 -6.76
N SER A 265 14.70 11.82 -7.17
CA SER A 265 15.81 10.96 -6.73
C SER A 265 16.05 9.86 -7.78
N GLY A 266 17.26 9.29 -7.82
CA GLY A 266 17.63 8.19 -8.73
C GLY A 266 17.50 8.57 -10.21
N PHE A 267 18.04 9.73 -10.58
CA PHE A 267 17.92 10.36 -11.90
C PHE A 267 18.45 9.49 -13.05
N ASP A 268 19.52 8.77 -12.79
CA ASP A 268 20.24 7.89 -13.71
C ASP A 268 19.44 6.65 -14.13
N ARG A 269 18.37 6.32 -13.40
CA ARG A 269 17.55 5.13 -13.69
C ARG A 269 16.47 5.38 -14.75
N ILE A 270 16.19 6.64 -15.10
CA ILE A 270 15.21 6.99 -16.14
C ILE A 270 15.97 7.52 -17.35
N VAL A 271 15.74 6.90 -18.52
CA VAL A 271 16.44 7.20 -19.79
C VAL A 271 15.50 7.65 -20.88
#